data_AF-A0A2T7NMG5-F1
#
_entry.id   AF-A0A2T7NMG5-F1
#
_cell.length_a   1.000
_cell.length_b   1.000
_cell.length_c   1.000
_cell.angle_alpha   90.00
_cell.angle_beta   90.00
_cell.angle_gamma   90.00
#
_symmetry.space_group_name_H-M   'P 1'
#
loop_
_entity.id
_entity.type
_entity.pdbx_description
1 polymer ?
#
loop_
_entity_poly.entity_id
_entity_poly.type
_entity_poly.pdbx_seq_one_letter_code
_entity_poly.pdbx_strand_id
1 'polypeptide(L)'
;MDASVRFKSGDVSLIIQRVMADGFFIQHHIYMMPRHVMPVMLQYFHTQACLLAPFYEVEANFFVVKNEPLMSKAVLDPWVACAFAPRCVYPGDDWRKLLACFDSKRGYSVCHRFDQAALGVILVTLFDFKLSHLVVPDNNVNICRENKVKYFPNTI
;
A
#
# COMPACT_ATOMS: atom_id res chain seq x y z
N MET A 1 10.97 1.26 -5.63
CA MET A 1 10.69 -0.18 -5.78
C MET A 1 11.87 -0.83 -6.49
N ASP A 2 12.75 -1.49 -5.74
CA ASP A 2 13.83 -2.34 -6.27
C ASP A 2 13.86 -3.71 -5.55
N ALA A 3 12.69 -4.18 -5.09
CA ALA A 3 12.57 -5.47 -4.42
C ALA A 3 12.24 -6.59 -5.42
N SER A 4 13.06 -7.65 -5.42
CA SER A 4 12.74 -8.91 -6.11
C SER A 4 12.33 -9.95 -5.06
N VAL A 5 11.02 -10.23 -4.98
CA VAL A 5 10.48 -11.22 -4.05
C VAL A 5 10.30 -12.55 -4.77
N ARG A 6 10.78 -13.65 -4.18
CA ARG A 6 10.59 -15.01 -4.70
C ARG A 6 10.02 -15.91 -3.62
N PHE A 7 8.92 -16.60 -3.93
CA PHE A 7 8.36 -17.66 -3.10
C PHE A 7 9.21 -18.92 -3.29
N LYS A 8 9.88 -19.39 -2.23
CA LYS A 8 10.69 -20.63 -2.26
C LYS A 8 9.91 -21.86 -1.78
N SER A 9 8.93 -21.64 -0.92
CA SER A 9 8.05 -22.65 -0.34
C SER A 9 6.80 -21.94 0.21
N GLY A 10 5.72 -22.69 0.43
CA GLY A 10 4.46 -22.17 0.97
C GLY A 10 3.27 -22.51 0.08
N ASP A 11 2.12 -22.70 0.70
CA ASP A 11 0.84 -22.87 0.01
C ASP A 11 0.16 -21.51 -0.17
N VAL A 12 0.08 -21.04 -1.42
CA VAL A 12 -0.60 -19.79 -1.78
C VAL A 12 -2.05 -20.01 -2.22
N SER A 13 -2.57 -21.25 -2.11
CA SER A 13 -3.90 -21.60 -2.61
C SER A 13 -5.01 -20.77 -1.96
N LEU A 14 -4.92 -20.48 -0.67
CA LEU A 14 -5.91 -19.63 0.02
C LEU A 14 -5.89 -18.19 -0.51
N ILE A 15 -4.70 -17.63 -0.76
CA ILE A 15 -4.55 -16.28 -1.34
C ILE A 15 -5.17 -16.28 -2.75
N ILE A 16 -4.83 -17.28 -3.57
CA ILE A 16 -5.37 -17.40 -4.93
C ILE A 16 -6.89 -17.57 -4.91
N GLN A 17 -7.43 -18.47 -4.09
CA GLN A 17 -8.87 -18.68 -3.96
C GLN A 17 -9.60 -17.40 -3.59
N ARG A 18 -9.04 -16.63 -2.65
CA ARG A 18 -9.62 -15.34 -2.26
C ARG A 18 -9.54 -14.30 -3.36
N VAL A 19 -8.40 -14.16 -4.04
CA VAL A 19 -8.26 -13.27 -5.20
C VAL A 19 -9.26 -13.62 -6.30
N MET A 20 -9.50 -14.92 -6.53
CA MET A 20 -10.45 -15.36 -7.55
C MET A 20 -11.90 -15.02 -7.19
N ALA A 21 -12.24 -15.02 -5.90
CA ALA A 21 -13.56 -14.68 -5.37
C ALA A 21 -13.78 -13.16 -5.23
N ASP A 22 -12.83 -12.44 -4.65
CA ASP A 22 -12.95 -11.03 -4.24
C ASP A 22 -12.31 -10.06 -5.24
N GLY A 23 -11.58 -10.56 -6.24
CA GLY A 23 -10.87 -9.77 -7.26
C GLY A 23 -9.45 -9.36 -6.86
N PHE A 24 -9.14 -9.27 -5.56
CA PHE A 24 -7.80 -8.96 -5.07
C PHE A 24 -7.55 -9.47 -3.64
N PHE A 25 -6.28 -9.45 -3.26
CA PHE A 25 -5.81 -9.68 -1.90
C PHE A 25 -4.78 -8.61 -1.55
N ILE A 26 -4.94 -8.00 -0.39
CA ILE A 26 -3.98 -7.07 0.20
C ILE A 26 -4.03 -7.19 1.73
N GLN A 27 -2.92 -6.92 2.38
CA GLN A 27 -2.81 -6.88 3.85
C GLN A 27 -3.06 -5.45 4.36
N HIS A 28 -3.43 -5.31 5.63
CA HIS A 28 -3.41 -4.01 6.30
C HIS A 28 -2.30 -3.95 7.35
N HIS A 29 -1.78 -2.75 7.54
CA HIS A 29 -0.92 -2.43 8.66
C HIS A 29 -1.79 -2.16 9.92
N ILE A 30 -1.17 -2.18 11.11
CA ILE A 30 -1.81 -1.79 12.37
C ILE A 30 -2.08 -0.28 12.51
N TYR A 31 -1.53 0.54 11.61
CA TYR A 31 -1.65 2.00 11.71
C TYR A 31 -2.82 2.49 10.87
N MET A 32 -3.51 3.52 11.38
CA MET A 32 -4.59 4.18 10.64
C MET A 32 -4.03 4.87 9.40
N MET A 33 -4.71 4.69 8.27
CA MET A 33 -4.33 5.26 6.97
C MET A 33 -4.01 6.76 7.01
N PRO A 34 -4.84 7.66 7.58
CA PRO A 34 -4.59 9.10 7.48
C PRO A 34 -3.35 9.56 8.22
N ARG A 35 -2.77 8.74 9.11
CA ARG A 35 -1.47 9.03 9.73
C ARG A 35 -0.37 9.16 8.67
N HIS A 36 -0.51 8.44 7.55
CA HIS A 36 0.55 8.22 6.58
C HIS A 36 0.33 8.88 5.20
N VAL A 37 -0.77 9.63 5.05
CA VAL A 37 -1.10 10.39 3.84
C VAL A 37 -0.79 11.87 4.07
N MET A 38 0.05 12.46 3.22
CA MET A 38 0.37 13.90 3.31
C MET A 38 -0.74 14.77 2.72
N PRO A 39 -0.90 16.02 3.20
CA PRO A 39 -1.93 16.94 2.70
C PRO A 39 -1.91 17.11 1.19
N VAL A 40 -0.73 17.06 0.57
CA VAL A 40 -0.60 17.22 -0.88
C VAL A 40 -1.23 16.06 -1.67
N MET A 41 -1.11 14.83 -1.17
CA MET A 41 -1.76 13.66 -1.78
C MET A 41 -3.28 13.71 -1.56
N LEU A 42 -3.72 14.15 -0.37
CA LEU A 42 -5.15 14.37 -0.10
C LEU A 42 -5.75 15.39 -1.07
N GLN A 43 -5.03 16.49 -1.33
CA GLN A 43 -5.42 17.49 -2.33
C GLN A 43 -5.47 16.90 -3.74
N TYR A 44 -4.48 16.10 -4.12
CA TYR A 44 -4.45 15.43 -5.43
C TYR A 44 -5.66 14.52 -5.65
N PHE A 45 -6.03 13.72 -4.64
CA PHE A 45 -7.20 12.84 -4.72
C PHE A 45 -8.53 13.52 -4.34
N HIS A 46 -8.52 14.84 -4.11
CA HIS A 46 -9.70 15.60 -3.69
C HIS A 46 -10.43 15.01 -2.46
N THR A 47 -9.65 14.53 -1.49
CA THR A 47 -10.16 13.87 -0.27
C THR A 47 -9.63 14.54 0.99
N GLN A 48 -10.06 14.06 2.16
CA GLN A 48 -9.68 14.60 3.47
C GLN A 48 -9.25 13.48 4.41
N ALA A 49 -8.31 13.78 5.31
CA ALA A 49 -7.77 12.81 6.26
C ALA A 49 -8.85 12.19 7.16
N CYS A 50 -9.87 12.97 7.54
CA CYS A 50 -10.98 12.49 8.37
C CYS A 50 -11.80 11.39 7.68
N LEU A 51 -11.96 11.45 6.35
CA LEU A 51 -12.67 10.42 5.58
C LEU A 51 -11.90 9.09 5.54
N LEU A 52 -10.58 9.15 5.69
CA LEU A 52 -9.72 7.97 5.75
C LEU A 52 -9.57 7.41 7.17
N ALA A 53 -10.03 8.13 8.20
CA ALA A 53 -9.84 7.75 9.61
C ALA A 53 -10.39 6.36 9.99
N PRO A 54 -11.50 5.87 9.43
CA PRO A 54 -11.97 4.52 9.75
C PRO A 54 -11.09 3.40 9.18
N PHE A 55 -10.10 3.70 8.33
CA PHE A 55 -9.33 2.71 7.59
C PHE A 55 -7.94 2.52 8.16
N TYR A 56 -7.52 1.26 8.20
CA TYR A 56 -6.12 0.93 8.35
C TYR A 56 -5.38 1.12 7.02
N GLU A 57 -4.11 1.45 7.13
CA GLU A 57 -3.22 1.49 5.98
C GLU A 57 -3.16 0.12 5.31
N VAL A 58 -3.16 0.08 3.98
CA VAL A 58 -2.90 -1.15 3.21
C VAL A 58 -1.40 -1.35 3.06
N GLU A 59 -0.93 -2.59 2.97
CA GLU A 59 0.48 -2.87 2.68
C GLU A 59 0.68 -3.15 1.18
N ALA A 60 1.47 -2.32 0.51
CA ALA A 60 1.75 -2.45 -0.93
C ALA A 60 3.00 -3.31 -1.22
N ASN A 61 3.61 -3.88 -0.19
CA ASN A 61 4.75 -4.80 -0.28
C ASN A 61 4.37 -6.15 -0.91
N PHE A 62 3.15 -6.62 -0.67
CA PHE A 62 2.58 -7.84 -1.23
C PHE A 62 1.09 -7.66 -1.49
N PHE A 63 0.74 -7.68 -2.77
CA PHE A 63 -0.61 -7.48 -3.25
C PHE A 63 -0.81 -8.35 -4.48
N VAL A 64 -1.96 -9.00 -4.55
CA VAL A 64 -2.30 -9.93 -5.63
C VAL A 64 -3.63 -9.50 -6.22
N VAL A 65 -3.70 -9.48 -7.55
CA VAL A 65 -4.92 -9.09 -8.28
C VAL A 65 -5.30 -10.12 -9.29
N LYS A 66 -6.61 -10.28 -9.44
CA LYS A 66 -7.21 -10.93 -10.58
C LYS A 66 -7.04 -10.01 -11.78
N ASN A 67 -6.61 -10.58 -12.90
CA ASN A 67 -6.50 -9.83 -14.14
C ASN A 67 -7.89 -9.57 -14.72
N GLU A 68 -8.50 -8.46 -14.32
CA GLU A 68 -9.80 -8.03 -14.80
C GLU A 68 -9.86 -6.51 -15.02
N PRO A 69 -10.82 -6.01 -15.82
CA PRO A 69 -10.92 -4.59 -16.14
C PRO A 69 -11.03 -3.69 -14.91
N LEU A 70 -11.75 -4.11 -13.86
CA LEU A 70 -11.87 -3.32 -12.62
C LEU A 70 -10.49 -3.10 -11.98
N MET A 71 -9.73 -4.17 -11.75
CA MET A 71 -8.42 -4.05 -11.10
C MET A 71 -7.41 -3.33 -11.99
N SER A 72 -7.37 -3.65 -13.28
CA SER A 72 -6.43 -2.98 -14.21
C SER A 72 -6.75 -1.50 -14.41
N LYS A 73 -8.02 -1.15 -14.68
CA LYS A 73 -8.42 0.22 -15.06
C LYS A 73 -8.76 1.14 -13.90
N ALA A 74 -9.32 0.61 -12.82
CA ALA A 74 -9.75 1.44 -11.70
C ALA A 74 -8.76 1.45 -10.54
N VAL A 75 -7.84 0.49 -10.47
CA VAL A 75 -6.83 0.40 -9.39
C VAL A 75 -5.41 0.61 -9.91
N LEU A 76 -4.94 -0.27 -10.81
CA LEU A 76 -3.54 -0.23 -11.28
C LEU A 76 -3.24 1.00 -12.15
N ASP A 77 -4.07 1.29 -13.16
CA ASP A 77 -3.85 2.44 -14.05
C ASP A 77 -3.78 3.77 -13.26
N PRO A 78 -4.70 4.10 -12.32
CA PRO A 78 -4.59 5.30 -11.49
C PRO A 78 -3.40 5.29 -10.54
N TRP A 79 -3.04 4.12 -10.00
CA TRP A 79 -1.90 3.99 -9.09
C TRP A 79 -0.58 4.27 -9.83
N VAL A 80 -0.43 3.74 -11.05
CA VAL A 80 0.69 4.05 -11.93
C VAL A 80 0.67 5.52 -12.36
N ALA A 81 -0.48 6.05 -12.75
CA ALA A 81 -0.62 7.47 -13.12
C ALA A 81 -0.18 8.41 -11.99
N CYS A 82 -0.52 8.07 -10.73
CA CYS A 82 -0.09 8.79 -9.54
C CYS A 82 1.45 8.85 -9.41
N ALA A 83 2.17 7.80 -9.81
CA ALA A 83 3.64 7.81 -9.79
C ALA A 83 4.26 8.85 -10.73
N PHE A 84 3.56 9.20 -11.81
CA PHE A 84 3.99 10.21 -12.78
C PHE A 84 3.40 11.61 -12.52
N ALA A 85 2.35 11.69 -11.72
CA ALA A 85 1.70 12.96 -11.41
C ALA A 85 2.54 13.75 -10.38
N PRO A 86 2.94 15.00 -10.71
CA PRO A 86 3.53 15.88 -9.74
C PRO A 86 2.59 16.01 -8.55
N ARG A 87 3.11 15.86 -7.32
CA ARG A 87 2.37 16.03 -6.06
C ARG A 87 1.42 14.89 -5.65
N CYS A 88 1.31 13.79 -6.42
CA CYS A 88 0.58 12.63 -5.93
C CYS A 88 1.43 11.83 -4.94
N VAL A 89 2.45 11.08 -5.42
CA VAL A 89 3.37 10.33 -4.55
C VAL A 89 4.39 11.24 -3.85
N TYR A 90 4.76 12.35 -4.48
CA TYR A 90 5.83 13.22 -3.98
C TYR A 90 5.31 14.26 -2.97
N PRO A 91 5.75 14.21 -1.69
CA PRO A 91 5.24 15.10 -0.66
C PRO A 91 5.94 16.47 -0.60
N GLY A 92 6.91 16.73 -1.47
CA GLY A 92 7.75 17.94 -1.48
C GLY A 92 9.21 17.68 -1.12
N ASP A 93 10.05 18.72 -1.18
CA ASP A 93 11.52 18.61 -1.11
C ASP A 93 12.04 18.09 0.24
N ASP A 94 11.26 18.29 1.29
CA ASP A 94 11.54 17.78 2.64
C ASP A 94 11.11 16.31 2.85
N TRP A 95 10.79 15.56 1.79
CA TRP A 95 10.26 14.19 1.86
C TRP A 95 11.06 13.24 2.75
N ARG A 96 12.38 13.43 2.86
CA ARG A 96 13.25 12.61 3.70
C ARG A 96 12.87 12.66 5.18
N LYS A 97 12.39 13.81 5.66
CA LYS A 97 11.92 13.99 7.05
C LYS A 97 10.62 13.22 7.32
N LEU A 98 9.91 12.84 6.26
CA LEU A 98 8.63 12.13 6.31
C LEU A 98 8.80 10.60 6.21
N LEU A 99 10.04 10.09 6.12
CA LEU A 99 10.31 8.64 6.12
C LEU A 99 10.09 8.01 7.49
N ALA A 100 10.37 8.76 8.57
CA ALA A 100 10.28 8.25 9.94
C ALA A 100 8.89 8.53 10.52
N CYS A 101 8.20 7.45 10.90
CA CYS A 101 6.89 7.49 11.53
C CYS A 101 7.03 7.35 13.05
N PHE A 102 7.31 8.44 13.75
CA PHE A 102 7.51 8.39 15.21
C PHE A 102 6.18 8.20 15.95
N ASP A 103 6.05 7.13 16.73
CA ASP A 103 4.86 6.83 17.53
C ASP A 103 4.49 7.94 18.53
N SER A 104 5.47 8.75 18.95
CA SER A 104 5.25 9.89 19.85
C SER A 104 4.39 11.00 19.25
N LYS A 105 4.36 11.12 17.91
CA LYS A 105 3.51 12.09 17.22
C LYS A 105 2.12 11.50 17.01
N ARG A 106 1.07 12.18 17.45
CA ARG A 106 -0.34 11.79 17.25
C ARG A 106 -0.98 12.63 16.14
N GLY A 107 -2.07 12.12 15.57
CA GLY A 107 -2.86 12.81 14.55
C GLY A 107 -2.66 12.30 13.13
N TYR A 108 -3.17 13.08 12.17
CA TYR A 108 -3.08 12.81 10.75
C TYR A 108 -1.79 13.37 10.16
N SER A 109 -1.38 12.82 9.02
CA SER A 109 -0.27 13.33 8.22
C SER A 109 1.05 13.47 9.01
N VAL A 110 1.44 12.42 9.75
CA VAL A 110 2.64 12.40 10.60
C VAL A 110 3.91 12.08 9.80
N CYS A 111 3.81 11.13 8.87
CA CYS A 111 4.88 10.68 7.98
C CYS A 111 4.24 10.25 6.64
N HIS A 112 5.02 9.92 5.61
CA HIS A 112 4.47 9.59 4.30
C HIS A 112 4.84 8.19 3.83
N ARG A 113 3.84 7.46 3.32
CA ARG A 113 4.00 6.10 2.79
C ARG A 113 3.88 6.02 1.27
N PHE A 114 4.00 7.15 0.56
CA PHE A 114 4.26 7.19 -0.89
C PHE A 114 3.25 6.36 -1.71
N ASP A 115 3.72 5.43 -2.54
CA ASP A 115 2.91 4.56 -3.39
C ASP A 115 1.93 3.71 -2.57
N GLN A 116 2.32 3.23 -1.40
CA GLN A 116 1.43 2.50 -0.49
C GLN A 116 0.25 3.37 -0.02
N ALA A 117 0.52 4.64 0.32
CA ALA A 117 -0.53 5.60 0.70
C ALA A 117 -1.48 5.87 -0.48
N ALA A 118 -0.96 6.04 -1.70
CA ALA A 118 -1.76 6.25 -2.90
C ALA A 118 -2.70 5.08 -3.19
N LEU A 119 -2.19 3.84 -3.10
CA LEU A 119 -2.99 2.63 -3.28
C LEU A 119 -4.13 2.57 -2.26
N GLY A 120 -3.84 2.89 -1.00
CA GLY A 120 -4.84 2.96 0.07
C GLY A 120 -5.98 3.93 -0.25
N VAL A 121 -5.66 5.15 -0.66
CA VAL A 121 -6.67 6.17 -1.00
C VAL A 121 -7.53 5.72 -2.19
N ILE A 122 -6.92 5.15 -3.23
CA ILE A 122 -7.64 4.61 -4.40
C ILE A 122 -8.62 3.52 -3.97
N LEU A 123 -8.17 2.54 -3.19
CA LEU A 123 -8.99 1.41 -2.74
C LEU A 123 -10.15 1.86 -1.85
N VAL A 124 -9.89 2.76 -0.90
CA VAL A 124 -10.95 3.31 -0.03
C VAL A 124 -12.01 4.05 -0.84
N THR A 125 -11.58 4.84 -1.82
CA THR A 125 -12.48 5.62 -2.69
C THR A 125 -13.29 4.72 -3.61
N LEU A 126 -12.68 3.68 -4.18
CA LEU A 126 -13.33 2.78 -5.14
C LEU A 126 -14.35 1.86 -4.46
N PHE A 127 -14.02 1.30 -3.30
CA PHE A 127 -14.86 0.32 -2.61
C PHE A 127 -15.81 0.95 -1.59
N ASP A 128 -16.12 2.25 -1.74
CA ASP A 128 -17.06 2.99 -0.92
C ASP A 128 -16.87 2.72 0.58
N PHE A 129 -15.62 2.85 1.05
CA PHE A 129 -15.33 2.70 2.48
C PHE A 129 -15.64 1.30 3.06
N LYS A 130 -15.88 0.28 2.22
CA LYS A 130 -16.03 -1.14 2.60
C LYS A 130 -14.71 -1.92 2.55
N LEU A 131 -13.60 -1.22 2.32
CA LEU A 131 -12.27 -1.81 2.18
C LEU A 131 -11.90 -2.72 3.38
N SER A 132 -12.33 -2.38 4.59
CA SER A 132 -12.10 -3.20 5.80
C SER A 132 -12.62 -4.64 5.68
N HIS A 133 -13.58 -4.91 4.80
CA HIS A 133 -14.09 -6.26 4.54
C HIS A 133 -13.21 -7.06 3.55
N LEU A 134 -12.39 -6.38 2.78
CA LEU A 134 -11.59 -6.94 1.69
C LEU A 134 -10.11 -7.10 2.07
N VAL A 135 -9.66 -6.39 3.10
CA VAL A 135 -8.28 -6.46 3.58
C VAL A 135 -8.14 -7.53 4.66
N VAL A 136 -7.07 -8.32 4.57
CA VAL A 136 -6.87 -9.47 5.46
C VAL A 136 -5.90 -9.09 6.58
N PRO A 137 -6.19 -9.40 7.86
CA PRO A 137 -5.26 -9.21 8.97
C PRO A 137 -4.08 -10.18 8.97
N ASP A 138 -3.77 -10.78 7.81
CA ASP A 138 -2.76 -11.81 7.69
C ASP A 138 -1.35 -11.18 7.78
N ASN A 139 -0.49 -11.74 8.63
CA ASN A 139 0.92 -11.34 8.81
C ASN A 139 1.89 -12.34 8.15
N ASN A 140 1.39 -13.28 7.33
CA ASN A 140 2.19 -14.34 6.74
C ASN A 140 3.24 -13.84 5.73
N VAL A 141 3.12 -12.61 5.25
CA VAL A 141 4.12 -11.96 4.41
C VAL A 141 4.70 -10.75 5.12
N ASN A 142 6.00 -10.80 5.40
CA ASN A 142 6.75 -9.69 5.98
C ASN A 142 7.95 -9.37 5.10
N ILE A 143 7.88 -8.26 4.40
CA ILE A 143 8.94 -7.75 3.53
C ILE A 143 9.33 -6.36 4.03
N CYS A 144 10.44 -6.29 4.75
CA CYS A 144 10.96 -5.04 5.30
C CYS A 144 12.00 -4.38 4.39
N ARG A 145 12.17 -3.05 4.53
CA ARG A 145 13.25 -2.31 3.87
C ARG A 145 14.61 -2.92 4.27
N GLU A 146 15.54 -2.98 3.32
CA GLU A 146 16.87 -3.61 3.46
C GLU A 146 16.85 -5.13 3.68
N ASN A 147 15.71 -5.81 3.58
CA ASN A 147 15.71 -7.28 3.57
C ASN A 147 16.42 -7.80 2.31
N LYS A 148 17.46 -8.60 2.52
CA LYS A 148 18.29 -9.18 1.45
C LYS A 148 18.29 -10.69 1.59
N VAL A 149 18.15 -11.38 0.46
CA VAL A 149 18.36 -12.83 0.37
C VAL A 149 19.75 -13.05 -0.22
N LYS A 150 20.54 -13.98 0.35
CA LYS A 150 21.79 -14.42 -0.29
C LYS A 150 21.42 -15.27 -1.51
N TYR A 151 21.64 -14.74 -2.71
CA TYR A 151 21.29 -15.41 -3.97
C TYR A 151 22.39 -16.35 -4.49
N PHE A 152 23.66 -16.03 -4.23
CA PHE A 152 24.81 -16.82 -4.69
C PHE A 152 25.73 -17.17 -3.50
N PRO A 153 26.34 -18.36 -3.48
CA PRO A 153 27.36 -18.68 -2.50
C PRO A 153 28.59 -17.76 -2.68
N ASN A 154 29.26 -17.40 -1.58
CA ASN A 154 30.43 -16.53 -1.57
C ASN A 154 31.70 -17.18 -2.15
N THR A 155 31.60 -18.38 -2.69
CA THR A 155 32.72 -19.13 -3.28
C THR A 155 32.64 -19.07 -4.80
N ILE A 156 33.56 -18.31 -5.39
CA ILE A 156 34.01 -18.45 -6.78
C ILE A 156 35.12 -19.51 -6.79
#